data_AF-A0A2W5QKK2-F1
#
_entry.id   AF-A0A2W5QKK2-F1
#
_cell.length_a   1.000
_cell.length_b   1.000
_cell.length_c   1.000
_cell.angle_alpha   90.00
_cell.angle_beta   90.00
_cell.angle_gamma   90.00
#
_symmetry.space_group_name_H-M   'P 1'
#
loop_
_entity.id
_entity.type
_entity.pdbx_description
1 polymer ?
#
loop_
_entity_poly.entity_id
_entity_poly.type
_entity_poly.pdbx_seq_one_letter_code
_entity_poly.pdbx_strand_id
1 'polypeptide(L)'
;MKTPYDAALRVQQREIDEMSAAISSHSGVLGEVEKARDRVSKSMTREADLASGDLGVCSHAYLQRMRHERRQLTAREVLLKARLDELRDKAVDAYGTFRAIETAADGYRQDAARVIANAEQAGIDDFAAMSFIKARRAMRREDS
;
A
#
# COMPACT_ATOMS: atom_id res chain seq x y z
N MET A 1 -18.71 -9.79 -13.08
CA MET A 1 -18.08 -11.11 -13.32
C MET A 1 -17.11 -11.39 -12.18
N LYS A 2 -17.27 -12.52 -11.48
CA LYS A 2 -16.38 -12.93 -10.39
C LYS A 2 -15.12 -13.55 -11.00
N THR A 3 -13.94 -13.11 -10.60
CA THR A 3 -12.68 -13.68 -11.11
C THR A 3 -12.12 -14.70 -10.10
N PRO A 4 -11.36 -15.72 -10.54
CA PRO A 4 -10.68 -16.63 -9.61
C PRO A 4 -9.66 -15.90 -8.71
N TYR A 5 -9.24 -14.70 -9.09
CA TYR A 5 -8.28 -13.87 -8.36
C TYR A 5 -8.92 -13.03 -7.23
N ASP A 6 -10.26 -12.92 -7.19
CA ASP A 6 -10.96 -12.03 -6.24
C ASP A 6 -10.64 -12.36 -4.77
N ALA A 7 -10.43 -13.63 -4.44
CA ALA A 7 -10.07 -14.04 -3.08
C ALA A 7 -8.64 -13.60 -2.72
N ALA A 8 -7.69 -13.78 -3.63
CA ALA A 8 -6.31 -13.37 -3.46
C ALA A 8 -6.18 -11.85 -3.34
N LEU A 9 -6.90 -11.10 -4.19
CA LEU A 9 -6.94 -9.62 -4.12
C LEU A 9 -7.44 -9.12 -2.77
N ARG A 10 -8.48 -9.75 -2.20
CA ARG A 10 -8.98 -9.36 -0.87
C ARG A 10 -7.99 -9.63 0.25
N VAL A 11 -7.27 -10.74 0.20
CA VAL A 11 -6.25 -11.07 1.20
C VAL A 11 -5.12 -10.05 1.12
N GLN A 12 -4.60 -9.80 -0.09
CA GLN A 12 -3.53 -8.84 -0.31
C GLN A 12 -3.92 -7.41 0.05
N GLN A 13 -5.16 -7.00 -0.23
CA GLN A 13 -5.66 -5.68 0.20
C GLN A 13 -5.64 -5.54 1.74
N ARG A 14 -6.05 -6.57 2.47
CA ARG A 14 -6.03 -6.55 3.95
C ARG A 14 -4.59 -6.46 4.47
N GLU A 15 -3.67 -7.21 3.89
CA GLU A 15 -2.25 -7.14 4.26
C GLU A 15 -1.69 -5.72 4.06
N ILE A 16 -2.01 -5.08 2.92
CA ILE A 16 -1.64 -3.68 2.64
C ILE A 16 -2.25 -2.71 3.65
N ASP A 17 -3.52 -2.88 3.99
CA ASP A 17 -4.21 -2.01 4.96
C ASP A 17 -3.59 -2.14 6.36
N GLU A 18 -3.29 -3.38 6.79
CA GLU A 18 -2.62 -3.67 8.06
C GLU A 18 -1.21 -3.04 8.12
N MET A 19 -0.42 -3.16 7.05
CA MET A 19 0.89 -2.52 6.97
C MET A 19 0.80 -1.00 7.00
N SER A 20 -0.17 -0.42 6.28
CA SER A 20 -0.40 1.04 6.27
C SER A 20 -0.76 1.56 7.67
N ALA A 21 -1.58 0.81 8.40
CA ALA A 21 -1.91 1.12 9.79
C ALA A 21 -0.67 1.01 10.71
N ALA A 22 0.14 -0.03 10.54
CA ALA A 22 1.38 -0.20 11.30
C ALA A 22 2.38 0.95 11.04
N ILE A 23 2.62 1.30 9.77
CA ILE A 23 3.49 2.43 9.38
C ILE A 23 3.00 3.72 10.01
N SER A 24 1.69 3.99 9.96
CA SER A 24 1.09 5.20 10.53
C SER A 24 1.30 5.26 12.05
N SER A 25 1.06 4.13 12.75
CA SER A 25 1.28 4.03 14.19
C SER A 25 2.74 4.28 14.56
N HIS A 26 3.68 3.59 13.91
CA HIS A 26 5.11 3.74 14.16
C HIS A 26 5.63 5.15 13.84
N SER A 27 5.12 5.77 12.78
CA SER A 27 5.44 7.17 12.42
C SER A 27 4.96 8.14 13.49
N GLY A 28 3.77 7.93 14.05
CA GLY A 28 3.25 8.72 15.17
C GLY A 28 4.13 8.59 16.41
N VAL A 29 4.52 7.38 16.78
CA VAL A 29 5.41 7.14 17.93
C VAL A 29 6.79 7.77 17.70
N LEU A 30 7.33 7.70 16.48
CA LEU A 30 8.59 8.35 16.14
C LEU A 30 8.51 9.86 16.35
N GLY A 31 7.45 10.50 15.87
CA GLY A 31 7.24 11.94 16.06
C GLY A 31 7.17 12.35 17.53
N GLU A 32 6.55 11.53 18.39
CA GLU A 32 6.52 11.79 19.83
C GLU A 32 7.90 11.62 20.50
N VAL A 33 8.71 10.65 20.05
CA VAL A 33 10.09 10.46 20.52
C VAL A 33 10.98 11.64 20.09
N GLU A 34 10.85 12.11 18.85
CA GLU A 34 11.58 13.27 18.34
C GLU A 34 11.23 14.54 19.14
N LYS A 35 9.94 14.80 19.38
CA LYS A 35 9.49 15.91 20.24
C LYS A 35 10.04 15.79 21.66
N ALA A 36 10.05 14.57 22.24
CA ALA A 36 10.59 14.34 23.58
C ALA A 36 12.10 14.64 23.63
N ARG A 37 12.85 14.19 22.63
CA ARG A 37 14.29 14.45 22.52
C ARG A 37 14.60 15.94 22.41
N ASP A 38 13.79 16.68 21.65
CA ASP A 38 13.92 18.12 21.51
C ASP A 38 13.61 18.86 22.82
N ARG A 39 12.60 18.40 23.57
CA ARG A 39 12.30 18.92 24.92
C ARG A 39 13.48 18.71 25.87
N VAL A 40 14.05 17.50 25.92
CA VAL A 40 15.23 17.18 26.75
C VAL A 40 16.41 18.07 26.36
N SER A 41 16.66 18.24 25.06
CA SER A 41 17.77 19.06 24.56
C SER A 41 17.60 20.54 24.94
N LYS A 42 16.40 21.11 24.75
CA LYS A 42 16.08 22.48 25.17
C LYS A 42 16.23 22.66 26.69
N SER A 43 15.84 21.66 27.47
CA SER A 43 15.97 21.70 28.93
C SER A 43 17.43 21.69 29.38
N MET A 44 18.27 20.88 28.72
CA MET A 44 19.72 20.87 28.98
C MET A 44 20.40 22.19 28.61
N THR A 45 20.00 22.83 27.50
CA THR A 45 20.52 24.15 27.12
C THR A 45 20.16 25.20 28.17
N ARG A 46 18.90 25.24 28.63
CA ARG A 46 18.47 26.16 29.69
C ARG A 46 19.25 25.98 30.99
N GLU A 47 19.49 24.75 31.40
CA GLU A 47 20.29 24.46 32.60
C GLU A 47 21.74 24.94 32.42
N ALA A 48 22.33 24.75 31.24
CA ALA A 48 23.67 25.24 30.93
C ALA A 48 23.74 26.78 30.93
N ASP A 49 22.71 27.45 30.40
CA ASP A 49 22.62 28.91 30.40
C ASP A 49 22.50 29.44 31.84
N LEU A 50 21.70 28.83 32.70
CA LEU A 50 21.59 29.18 34.12
C LEU A 50 22.92 28.99 34.86
N ALA A 51 23.58 27.85 34.64
CA ALA A 51 24.88 27.55 35.24
C ALA A 51 26.00 28.51 34.80
N SER A 52 25.86 29.12 33.62
CA SER A 52 26.82 30.13 33.13
C SER A 52 26.76 31.44 33.95
N GLY A 53 25.59 31.77 34.51
CA GLY A 53 25.39 32.94 35.37
C GLY A 53 25.73 32.67 36.84
N ASP A 54 25.51 31.44 37.31
CA ASP A 54 25.87 31.00 38.66
C ASP A 54 26.16 29.49 38.69
N LEU A 55 27.44 29.14 38.87
CA LEU A 55 27.91 27.74 38.96
C LEU A 55 27.28 26.98 40.14
N GLY A 56 26.83 27.66 41.19
CA GLY A 56 26.17 27.06 42.34
C GLY A 56 24.77 26.51 42.04
N VAL A 57 24.16 26.94 40.92
CA VAL A 57 22.81 26.52 40.50
C VAL A 57 22.84 25.20 39.71
N CYS A 58 24.00 24.79 39.18
CA CYS A 58 24.10 23.61 38.31
C CYS A 58 23.93 22.29 39.07
N SER A 59 22.88 21.53 38.74
CA SER A 59 22.69 20.19 39.33
C SER A 59 23.35 19.10 38.48
N HIS A 60 24.49 18.58 38.95
CA HIS A 60 25.17 17.45 38.31
C HIS A 60 24.26 16.21 38.16
N ALA A 61 23.44 15.91 39.17
CA ALA A 61 22.50 14.78 39.13
C ALA A 61 21.42 14.97 38.05
N TYR A 62 20.90 16.19 37.91
CA TYR A 62 19.97 16.55 36.85
C TYR A 62 20.58 16.33 35.46
N LEU A 63 21.78 16.87 35.21
CA LEU A 63 22.46 16.74 33.92
C LEU A 63 22.75 15.28 33.56
N GLN A 64 23.15 14.44 34.54
CA GLN A 64 23.34 13.01 34.33
C GLN A 64 22.03 12.31 33.91
N ARG A 65 20.93 12.61 34.60
CA ARG A 65 19.60 12.08 34.25
C ARG A 65 19.20 12.48 32.83
N MET A 66 19.31 13.76 32.48
CA MET A 66 18.93 14.26 31.14
C MET A 66 19.81 13.66 30.04
N ARG A 67 21.11 13.47 30.28
CA ARG A 67 22.01 12.77 29.35
C ARG A 67 21.64 11.30 29.16
N HIS A 68 21.17 10.64 30.22
CA HIS A 68 20.69 9.27 30.13
C HIS A 68 19.38 9.18 29.35
N GLU A 69 18.41 10.05 29.66
CA GLU A 69 17.13 10.14 28.97
C GLU A 69 17.32 10.42 27.47
N ARG A 70 18.19 11.38 27.12
CA ARG A 70 18.52 11.68 25.71
C ARG A 70 19.10 10.46 24.99
N ARG A 71 19.97 9.69 25.65
CA ARG A 71 20.55 8.46 25.09
C ARG A 71 19.47 7.40 24.84
N GLN A 72 18.56 7.20 25.79
CA GLN A 72 17.45 6.26 25.61
C GLN A 72 16.52 6.69 24.45
N LEU A 73 16.17 7.97 24.37
CA LEU A 73 15.33 8.50 23.29
C LEU A 73 16.01 8.36 21.93
N THR A 74 17.32 8.63 21.84
CA THR A 74 18.10 8.44 20.61
C THR A 74 18.13 6.98 20.17
N ALA A 75 18.38 6.05 21.11
CA ALA A 75 18.36 4.63 20.81
C ALA A 75 16.97 4.16 20.32
N ARG A 76 15.91 4.64 20.97
CA ARG A 76 14.53 4.33 20.57
C ARG A 76 14.18 4.90 19.19
N GLU A 77 14.63 6.11 18.88
CA GLU A 77 14.44 6.74 17.57
C GLU A 77 15.10 5.91 16.46
N VAL A 78 16.34 5.45 16.67
CA VAL A 78 17.06 4.59 15.71
C VAL A 78 16.28 3.29 15.46
N LEU A 79 15.81 2.63 16.52
CA LEU A 79 15.03 1.41 16.40
C LEU A 79 13.70 1.63 15.65
N LEU A 80 13.00 2.74 15.94
CA LEU A 80 11.75 3.08 15.26
C LEU A 80 11.97 3.41 13.78
N LYS A 81 13.05 4.12 13.44
CA LYS A 81 13.43 4.41 12.05
C LYS A 81 13.73 3.12 11.28
N ALA A 82 14.59 2.26 11.83
CA ALA A 82 14.89 0.96 11.22
C ALA A 82 13.63 0.11 11.02
N ARG A 83 12.71 0.11 11.99
CA ARG A 83 11.44 -0.62 11.87
C ARG A 83 10.52 -0.03 10.81
N LEU A 84 10.46 1.30 10.68
CA LEU A 84 9.69 1.95 9.62
C LEU A 84 10.24 1.63 8.24
N ASP A 85 11.57 1.59 8.09
CA ASP A 85 12.20 1.24 6.82
C ASP A 85 11.88 -0.22 6.45
N GLU A 86 11.98 -1.15 7.40
CA GLU A 86 11.57 -2.55 7.19
C GLU A 86 10.08 -2.68 6.79
N LEU A 87 9.18 -1.92 7.44
CA LEU A 87 7.77 -1.92 7.10
C LEU A 87 7.49 -1.33 5.71
N ARG A 88 8.24 -0.31 5.31
CA ARG A 88 8.13 0.30 3.98
C ARG A 88 8.60 -0.65 2.89
N ASP A 89 9.71 -1.36 3.10
CA ASP A 89 10.20 -2.36 2.17
C ASP A 89 9.17 -3.48 1.98
N LYS A 90 8.60 -3.99 3.08
CA LYS A 90 7.51 -4.98 3.03
C LYS A 90 6.27 -4.45 2.32
N ALA A 91 5.92 -3.19 2.53
CA ALA A 91 4.80 -2.57 1.84
C ALA A 91 5.04 -2.51 0.33
N VAL A 92 6.25 -2.14 -0.12
CA VAL A 92 6.62 -2.15 -1.54
C VAL A 92 6.44 -3.52 -2.17
N ASP A 93 6.92 -4.58 -1.51
CA ASP A 93 6.80 -5.96 -1.99
C ASP A 93 5.33 -6.41 -2.08
N ALA A 94 4.52 -6.09 -1.07
CA ALA A 94 3.11 -6.42 -1.06
C ALA A 94 2.32 -5.66 -2.14
N TYR A 95 2.60 -4.37 -2.33
CA TYR A 95 2.01 -3.59 -3.43
C TYR A 95 2.40 -4.15 -4.80
N GLY A 96 3.66 -4.57 -4.98
CA GLY A 96 4.10 -5.23 -6.20
C GLY A 96 3.33 -6.52 -6.47
N THR A 97 3.16 -7.35 -5.45
CA THR A 97 2.41 -8.61 -5.52
C THR A 97 0.94 -8.37 -5.83
N PHE A 98 0.30 -7.42 -5.12
CA PHE A 98 -1.08 -7.03 -5.37
C PHE A 98 -1.27 -6.57 -6.81
N ARG A 99 -0.39 -5.71 -7.32
CA ARG A 99 -0.48 -5.18 -8.68
C ARG A 99 -0.31 -6.26 -9.75
N ALA A 100 0.55 -7.26 -9.50
CA ALA A 100 0.70 -8.40 -10.39
C ALA A 100 -0.60 -9.24 -10.47
N ILE A 101 -1.23 -9.51 -9.33
CA ILE A 101 -2.51 -10.24 -9.26
C ILE A 101 -3.63 -9.45 -9.94
N GLU A 102 -3.69 -8.13 -9.70
CA GLU A 102 -4.67 -7.25 -10.32
C GLU A 102 -4.54 -7.26 -11.86
N THR A 103 -3.31 -7.20 -12.36
CA THR A 103 -3.02 -7.28 -13.80
C THR A 103 -3.46 -8.62 -14.39
N ALA A 104 -3.22 -9.73 -13.69
CA ALA A 104 -3.68 -11.06 -14.11
C ALA A 104 -5.22 -11.16 -14.12
N ALA A 105 -5.87 -10.56 -13.11
CA ALA A 105 -7.33 -10.49 -13.05
C ALA A 105 -7.91 -9.68 -14.21
N ASP A 106 -7.29 -8.54 -14.55
CA ASP A 106 -7.68 -7.73 -15.71
C ASP A 106 -7.55 -8.47 -17.02
N GLY A 107 -6.42 -9.16 -17.25
CA GLY A 107 -6.23 -10.00 -18.42
C GLY A 107 -7.32 -11.06 -18.54
N TYR A 108 -7.65 -11.75 -17.44
CA TYR A 108 -8.73 -12.74 -17.41
C TYR A 108 -10.09 -12.13 -17.78
N ARG A 109 -10.39 -10.93 -17.27
CA ARG A 109 -11.65 -10.24 -17.59
C ARG A 109 -11.74 -9.87 -19.07
N GLN A 110 -10.65 -9.40 -19.65
CA GLN A 110 -10.57 -9.04 -21.07
C GLN A 110 -10.73 -10.29 -21.96
N ASP A 111 -10.05 -11.38 -21.62
CA ASP A 111 -10.16 -12.64 -22.35
C ASP A 111 -11.57 -13.21 -22.30
N ALA A 112 -12.20 -13.23 -21.12
CA ALA A 112 -13.58 -13.67 -20.97
C ALA A 112 -14.55 -12.80 -21.81
N ALA A 113 -14.37 -11.48 -21.80
CA ALA A 113 -15.17 -10.57 -22.62
C ALA A 113 -14.99 -10.83 -24.12
N ARG A 114 -13.75 -11.09 -24.57
CA ARG A 114 -13.44 -11.44 -25.96
C ARG A 114 -14.08 -12.75 -26.39
N VAL A 115 -14.06 -13.78 -25.53
CA VAL A 115 -14.70 -15.07 -25.81
C VAL A 115 -16.21 -14.89 -26.00
N ILE A 116 -16.86 -14.10 -25.13
CA ILE A 116 -18.30 -13.80 -25.24
C ILE A 116 -18.60 -13.06 -26.54
N ALA A 117 -17.85 -11.99 -26.85
CA ALA A 117 -18.05 -11.21 -28.07
C ALA A 117 -17.86 -12.06 -29.35
N ASN A 118 -16.86 -12.94 -29.36
CA ASN A 118 -16.63 -13.85 -30.49
C ASN A 118 -17.79 -14.85 -30.66
N ALA A 119 -18.33 -15.37 -29.56
CA ALA A 119 -19.48 -16.29 -29.60
C ALA A 119 -20.75 -15.59 -30.11
N GLU A 120 -20.99 -14.34 -29.67
CA GLU A 120 -22.10 -13.52 -30.16
C GLU A 120 -21.99 -13.24 -31.66
N GLN A 121 -20.80 -12.84 -32.13
CA GLN A 121 -20.55 -12.58 -33.55
C GLN A 121 -20.73 -13.85 -34.41
N ALA A 122 -20.20 -14.99 -33.97
CA ALA A 122 -20.37 -16.26 -34.67
C ALA A 122 -21.86 -16.63 -34.83
N GLY A 123 -22.67 -16.39 -33.80
CA GLY A 123 -24.13 -16.61 -33.87
C GLY A 123 -24.83 -15.69 -34.87
N ILE A 124 -24.42 -14.42 -34.96
CA ILE A 124 -24.94 -13.46 -35.96
C ILE A 124 -24.57 -13.92 -37.38
N ASP A 125 -23.32 -14.32 -37.59
CA ASP A 125 -22.81 -14.75 -38.88
C ASP A 125 -23.53 -16.02 -39.37
N ASP A 126 -23.73 -17.00 -38.49
CA ASP A 126 -24.48 -18.22 -38.79
C ASP A 126 -25.93 -17.92 -39.18
N PHE A 127 -26.60 -17.03 -38.44
CA PHE A 127 -27.97 -16.61 -38.73
C PHE A 127 -28.07 -15.89 -40.09
N ALA A 128 -27.12 -14.99 -40.37
CA ALA A 128 -27.04 -14.27 -41.65
C ALA A 128 -26.81 -15.25 -42.82
N ALA A 129 -25.88 -16.19 -42.67
CA ALA A 129 -25.60 -17.22 -43.67
C ALA A 129 -26.83 -18.09 -43.96
N MET A 130 -27.53 -18.55 -42.93
CA MET A 130 -28.75 -19.33 -43.08
C MET A 130 -29.87 -18.56 -43.78
N SER A 131 -30.03 -17.28 -43.45
CA SER A 131 -31.01 -16.39 -44.08
C SER A 131 -30.70 -16.16 -45.56
N PHE A 132 -29.42 -15.95 -45.89
CA PHE A 132 -28.95 -15.83 -47.26
C PHE A 132 -29.21 -17.11 -48.08
N ILE A 133 -28.91 -18.29 -47.52
CA ILE A 133 -29.18 -19.58 -48.18
C ILE A 133 -30.69 -19.77 -48.43
N LYS A 134 -31.54 -19.44 -47.46
CA LYS A 134 -33.00 -19.51 -47.60
C LYS A 134 -33.50 -18.58 -48.71
N ALA A 135 -33.06 -17.32 -48.72
CA ALA A 135 -33.42 -16.36 -49.76
C ALA A 135 -33.01 -16.85 -51.16
N ARG A 136 -31.78 -17.38 -51.31
CA ARG A 136 -31.31 -17.92 -52.59
C ARG A 136 -32.11 -19.12 -53.07
N ARG A 137 -32.59 -19.97 -52.15
CA ARG A 137 -33.46 -21.11 -52.48
C ARG A 137 -34.87 -20.68 -52.90
N ALA A 138 -35.40 -19.60 -52.31
CA ALA A 138 -36.70 -19.05 -52.69
C ALA A 138 -36.67 -18.50 -54.11
N MET A 139 -35.69 -17.65 -54.44
CA MET A 139 -35.56 -17.09 -55.80
C MET A 139 -35.44 -18.18 -56.88
N ARG A 140 -34.65 -19.24 -56.62
CA ARG A 140 -34.52 -20.37 -57.57
C ARG A 140 -35.82 -21.15 -57.80
N ARG A 141 -36.78 -21.10 -56.88
CA ARG A 141 -38.09 -21.75 -57.05
C ARG A 141 -39.09 -20.90 -57.82
N GLU A 142 -38.88 -19.58 -57.89
CA GLU A 142 -39.73 -18.67 -58.66
C GLU A 142 -39.34 -18.62 -60.15
N ASP A 143 -38.07 -18.92 -60.47
CA ASP A 143 -37.54 -18.96 -61.83
C ASP A 143 -37.70 -20.34 -62.56
N SER A 144 -38.36 -21.33 -61.94
CA SER A 144 -38.64 -22.67 -62.52
C SER A 144 -40.13 -22.90 -62.66
#